data_AF-A0A4P7KSX4-F1
#
_entry.id   AF-A0A4P7KSX4-F1
#
_cell.length_a   1.000
_cell.length_b   1.000
_cell.length_c   1.000
_cell.angle_alpha   90.00
_cell.angle_beta   90.00
_cell.angle_gamma   90.00
#
_symmetry.space_group_name_H-M   'P 1'
#
loop_
_entity.id
_entity.type
_entity.pdbx_description
1 polymer ?
#
loop_
_entity_poly.entity_id
_entity_poly.type
_entity_poly.pdbx_seq_one_letter_code
_entity_poly.pdbx_strand_id
1 'polypeptide(L)'
;MLLVKPMTTLKHLIPYPKRDKGDKGEKGEPGKDLSSELDALTKRVRALEEKNKVNSMSSLKSRLLAPDSYVEKHAIFDVDVYLRRLTIAELDTYEQALKQAQDSGSNTQASIAGANLILQTICDKAGQPLPTEELPTAEELIATKSTQSLIEALKFVQQFSCGSLDGAKKN
;
A
#
# COMPACT_ATOMS: atom_id res chain seq x y z
N MET A 1 -72.01 -13.38 -0.60
CA MET A 1 -72.69 -12.08 -0.75
C MET A 1 -73.02 -11.55 0.63
N LEU A 2 -72.25 -10.58 1.14
CA LEU A 2 -72.52 -9.91 2.41
C LEU A 2 -72.47 -8.39 2.22
N LEU A 3 -73.67 -7.87 1.92
CA LEU A 3 -74.31 -6.67 2.45
C LEU A 3 -73.46 -5.41 2.70
N VAL A 4 -73.42 -4.53 1.70
CA VAL A 4 -73.09 -3.11 1.84
C VAL A 4 -74.30 -2.40 2.45
N LYS A 5 -74.11 -1.63 3.53
CA LYS A 5 -75.09 -0.67 4.06
C LYS A 5 -74.56 0.78 3.94
N PRO A 6 -75.39 1.75 3.54
CA PRO A 6 -74.96 3.11 3.21
C PRO A 6 -74.95 4.09 4.40
N MET A 7 -74.25 5.21 4.17
CA MET A 7 -74.00 6.38 5.02
C MET A 7 -75.23 6.96 5.74
N THR A 8 -75.02 7.52 6.94
CA THR A 8 -75.86 8.61 7.44
C THR A 8 -75.03 9.65 8.21
N THR A 9 -75.05 10.84 7.62
CA THR A 9 -74.76 12.21 8.07
C THR A 9 -74.78 12.48 9.58
N LEU A 10 -73.72 13.11 10.09
CA LEU A 10 -73.83 14.00 11.26
C LEU A 10 -73.10 15.31 10.98
N LYS A 11 -73.89 16.35 10.71
CA LYS A 11 -73.47 17.75 10.69
C LYS A 11 -73.18 18.15 12.13
N HIS A 12 -71.97 18.59 12.45
CA HIS A 12 -71.72 19.42 13.63
C HIS A 12 -70.89 20.64 13.22
N LEU A 13 -71.56 21.79 13.36
CA LEU A 13 -71.04 23.14 13.27
C LEU A 13 -69.84 23.29 14.23
N ILE A 14 -68.69 23.70 13.70
CA ILE A 14 -67.64 24.34 14.49
C ILE A 14 -67.59 25.80 14.03
N PRO A 15 -67.74 26.79 14.94
CA PRO A 15 -67.79 28.19 14.56
C PRO A 15 -66.40 28.71 14.17
N TYR A 16 -66.33 29.43 13.06
CA TYR A 16 -65.15 30.20 12.65
C TYR A 16 -64.87 31.33 13.65
N PRO A 17 -63.64 31.52 14.15
CA PRO A 17 -63.28 32.73 14.86
C PRO A 17 -63.18 33.91 13.88
N LYS A 18 -63.77 35.04 14.29
CA LYS A 18 -63.78 36.33 13.59
C LYS A 18 -62.34 36.82 13.39
N ARG A 19 -62.04 37.35 12.19
CA ARG A 19 -60.81 38.09 11.92
C ARG A 19 -60.85 39.41 12.69
N ASP A 20 -60.01 39.51 13.71
CA ASP A 20 -59.69 40.79 14.31
C ASP A 20 -58.69 41.53 13.42
N LYS A 21 -58.95 42.82 13.19
CA LYS A 21 -58.11 43.70 12.38
C LYS A 21 -57.12 44.38 13.31
N GLY A 22 -55.83 44.14 13.05
CA GLY A 22 -54.74 45.00 13.49
C GLY A 22 -53.68 44.25 14.28
N ASP A 23 -52.50 44.07 13.71
CA ASP A 23 -51.29 44.70 14.24
C ASP A 23 -50.15 44.62 13.20
N LYS A 24 -49.18 45.50 13.41
CA LYS A 24 -48.03 45.87 12.59
C LYS A 24 -47.02 44.74 12.42
N GLY A 25 -46.45 44.69 11.22
CA GLY A 25 -45.03 44.43 10.98
C GLY A 25 -44.44 43.14 11.54
N GLU A 26 -44.61 42.04 10.82
CA GLU A 26 -43.76 40.86 10.99
C GLU A 26 -42.64 40.91 9.94
N LYS A 27 -41.40 41.00 10.41
CA LYS A 27 -40.20 40.93 9.56
C LYS A 27 -40.20 39.58 8.86
N GLY A 28 -40.20 39.59 7.53
CA GLY A 28 -39.96 38.39 6.74
C GLY A 28 -38.66 37.73 7.21
N GLU A 29 -38.74 36.44 7.54
CA GLU A 29 -37.57 35.61 7.73
C GLU A 29 -36.64 35.77 6.51
N PRO A 30 -35.33 35.91 6.69
CA PRO A 30 -34.43 35.99 5.55
C PRO A 30 -34.57 34.66 4.80
N GLY A 31 -35.14 34.73 3.59
CA GLY A 31 -35.18 33.60 2.69
C GLY A 31 -33.76 33.06 2.58
N LYS A 32 -33.57 31.78 2.95
CA LYS A 32 -32.27 31.12 2.79
C LYS A 32 -31.90 31.31 1.33
N ASP A 33 -30.85 32.09 1.07
CA ASP A 33 -30.44 32.47 -0.27
C ASP A 33 -30.10 31.18 -1.03
N LEU A 34 -31.05 30.69 -1.82
CA LEU A 34 -30.93 29.45 -2.60
C LEU A 34 -29.71 29.51 -3.53
N SER A 35 -29.31 30.73 -3.94
CA SER A 35 -28.07 30.96 -4.69
C SER A 35 -26.83 30.60 -3.88
N SER A 36 -26.76 30.99 -2.61
CA SER A 36 -25.62 30.69 -1.74
C SER A 36 -25.54 29.19 -1.42
N GLU A 37 -26.69 28.52 -1.28
CA GLU A 37 -26.75 27.07 -1.10
C GLU A 37 -26.32 26.32 -2.37
N LEU A 38 -26.72 26.80 -3.56
CA LEU A 38 -26.31 26.23 -4.85
C LEU A 38 -24.81 26.39 -5.10
N ASP A 39 -24.23 27.55 -4.76
CA ASP A 39 -22.79 27.79 -4.85
C ASP A 39 -22.01 26.88 -3.88
N ALA A 40 -22.51 26.72 -2.65
CA ALA A 40 -21.92 25.81 -1.67
C ALA A 40 -22.01 24.34 -2.12
N LEU A 41 -23.13 23.93 -2.72
CA LEU A 41 -23.30 22.59 -3.28
C LEU A 41 -22.33 22.35 -4.43
N THR A 42 -22.19 23.32 -5.35
CA THR A 42 -21.29 23.25 -6.51
C THR A 42 -19.84 23.13 -6.05
N LYS A 43 -19.43 23.90 -5.04
CA LYS A 43 -18.09 23.80 -4.44
C LYS A 43 -17.86 22.45 -3.77
N ARG A 44 -18.87 21.89 -3.10
CA ARG A 44 -18.80 20.54 -2.51
C ARG A 44 -18.70 19.45 -3.57
N VAL A 45 -19.47 19.53 -4.67
CA VAL A 45 -19.39 18.59 -5.79
C VAL A 45 -17.99 18.63 -6.43
N ARG A 46 -17.45 19.82 -6.72
CA ARG A 46 -16.07 19.95 -7.24
C ARG A 46 -15.02 19.39 -6.27
N ALA A 47 -15.15 19.68 -4.97
CA ALA A 47 -14.24 19.13 -3.96
C ALA A 47 -14.37 17.60 -3.82
N LEU A 48 -15.56 17.06 -4.04
CA LEU A 48 -15.79 15.61 -4.09
C LEU A 48 -15.20 15.00 -5.36
N GLU A 49 -15.33 15.64 -6.52
CA GLU A 49 -14.71 15.21 -7.79
C GLU A 49 -13.18 15.25 -7.72
N GLU A 50 -12.60 16.31 -7.14
CA GLU A 50 -11.16 16.41 -6.88
C GLU A 50 -10.71 15.36 -5.86
N LYS A 51 -11.45 15.16 -4.76
CA LYS A 51 -11.18 14.06 -3.82
C LYS A 51 -11.31 12.68 -4.48
N ASN A 52 -12.24 12.47 -5.40
CA ASN A 52 -12.42 11.19 -6.09
C ASN A 52 -11.31 10.95 -7.13
N LYS A 53 -10.84 12.03 -7.80
CA LYS A 53 -9.66 12.01 -8.67
C LYS A 53 -8.38 11.71 -7.89
N VAL A 54 -8.27 12.23 -6.66
CA VAL A 54 -7.17 11.92 -5.73
C VAL A 54 -7.33 10.51 -5.13
N ASN A 55 -8.54 10.01 -4.90
CA ASN A 55 -8.78 8.62 -4.46
C ASN A 55 -8.53 7.59 -5.58
N SER A 56 -8.47 8.03 -6.85
CA SER A 56 -7.97 7.23 -7.98
C SER A 56 -6.44 7.05 -7.96
N MET A 57 -5.75 7.53 -6.90
CA MET A 57 -4.34 7.23 -6.59
C MET A 57 -4.07 5.78 -6.17
N SER A 58 -4.90 4.82 -6.58
CA SER A 58 -4.38 3.55 -7.08
C SER A 58 -4.18 3.67 -8.59
N SER A 59 -3.41 4.68 -9.04
CA SER A 59 -3.17 4.89 -10.46
C SER A 59 -2.59 3.59 -11.03
N LEU A 60 -2.91 3.23 -12.28
CA LEU A 60 -2.37 2.02 -12.90
C LEU A 60 -0.84 1.97 -12.75
N LYS A 61 -0.18 3.13 -12.90
CA LYS A 61 1.26 3.30 -12.64
C LYS A 61 1.64 2.91 -11.21
N SER A 62 0.95 3.41 -10.19
CA SER A 62 1.22 3.08 -8.78
C SER A 62 1.02 1.59 -8.48
N ARG A 63 0.05 0.94 -9.13
CA ARG A 63 -0.21 -0.50 -8.97
C ARG A 63 0.85 -1.36 -9.67
N LEU A 64 1.30 -0.94 -10.85
CA LEU A 64 2.36 -1.63 -11.60
C LEU A 64 3.75 -1.46 -10.97
N LEU A 65 3.98 -0.34 -10.27
CA LEU A 65 5.22 -0.06 -9.54
C LEU A 65 5.17 -0.47 -8.07
N ALA A 66 4.09 -1.14 -7.63
CA ALA A 66 4.02 -1.67 -6.27
C ALA A 66 5.12 -2.74 -6.11
N PRO A 67 5.90 -2.73 -5.01
CA PRO A 67 6.95 -3.72 -4.78
C PRO A 67 6.39 -5.13 -4.79
N ASP A 68 7.09 -6.06 -5.41
CA ASP A 68 6.80 -7.48 -5.28
C ASP A 68 7.20 -7.92 -3.86
N SER A 69 6.23 -8.39 -3.07
CA SER A 69 6.38 -8.64 -1.63
C SER A 69 6.59 -10.12 -1.32
N TYR A 70 7.28 -10.83 -2.20
CA TYR A 70 7.61 -12.24 -1.97
C TYR A 70 8.68 -12.36 -0.88
N VAL A 71 8.25 -12.81 0.30
CA VAL A 71 9.11 -13.02 1.47
C VAL A 71 8.94 -14.44 1.99
N GLU A 72 10.04 -15.13 2.22
CA GLU A 72 10.05 -16.45 2.84
C GLU A 72 11.12 -16.55 3.92
N LYS A 73 10.84 -17.37 4.95
CA LYS A 73 11.81 -17.66 5.99
C LYS A 73 12.73 -18.79 5.54
N HIS A 74 14.04 -18.54 5.59
CA HIS A 74 15.09 -19.49 5.21
C HIS A 74 16.28 -19.39 6.17
N ALA A 75 17.08 -20.45 6.23
CA ALA A 75 18.32 -20.44 7.01
C ALA A 75 19.49 -20.00 6.12
N ILE A 76 20.20 -18.94 6.52
CA ILE A 76 21.48 -18.54 5.93
C ILE A 76 22.52 -18.51 7.05
N PHE A 77 23.68 -19.14 6.84
CA PHE A 77 24.74 -19.28 7.84
C PHE A 77 24.26 -19.86 9.18
N ASP A 78 23.36 -20.84 9.13
CA ASP A 78 22.71 -21.47 10.29
C ASP A 78 21.83 -20.51 11.13
N VAL A 79 21.47 -19.36 10.58
CA VAL A 79 20.58 -18.37 11.19
C VAL A 79 19.30 -18.25 10.37
N ASP A 80 18.17 -18.37 11.06
CA ASP A 80 16.84 -18.16 10.51
C ASP A 80 16.61 -16.69 10.19
N VAL A 81 16.44 -16.36 8.90
CA VAL A 81 16.20 -15.00 8.41
C VAL A 81 15.01 -14.97 7.45
N TYR A 82 14.40 -13.80 7.28
CA TYR A 82 13.43 -13.57 6.22
C TYR A 82 14.15 -13.03 4.99
N LEU A 83 13.87 -13.64 3.84
CA LEU A 83 14.47 -13.28 2.57
C LEU A 83 13.41 -12.78 1.61
N ARG A 84 13.71 -11.67 0.94
CA ARG A 84 12.95 -11.17 -0.19
C ARG A 84 13.64 -11.49 -1.51
N ARG A 85 12.87 -11.54 -2.59
CA ARG A 85 13.46 -11.60 -3.93
C ARG A 85 14.11 -10.27 -4.31
N LEU A 86 15.26 -10.37 -4.98
CA LEU A 86 15.92 -9.22 -5.58
C LEU A 86 15.22 -8.82 -6.87
N THR A 87 15.22 -7.52 -7.14
CA THR A 87 14.81 -6.96 -8.43
C THR A 87 15.91 -7.17 -9.46
N ILE A 88 15.53 -7.11 -10.75
CA ILE A 88 16.49 -7.18 -11.86
C ILE A 88 17.57 -6.09 -11.73
N ALA A 89 17.19 -4.88 -11.33
CA ALA A 89 18.13 -3.78 -11.15
C ALA A 89 19.19 -4.04 -10.05
N GLU A 90 18.80 -4.71 -8.96
CA GLU A 90 19.73 -5.08 -7.89
C GLU A 90 20.70 -6.18 -8.35
N LEU A 91 20.21 -7.17 -9.10
CA LEU A 91 21.04 -8.21 -9.71
C LEU A 91 22.02 -7.62 -10.73
N ASP A 92 21.55 -6.72 -11.61
CA ASP A 92 22.40 -6.00 -12.57
C ASP A 92 23.49 -5.19 -11.86
N THR A 93 23.16 -4.54 -10.74
CA THR A 93 24.13 -3.77 -9.94
C THR A 93 25.22 -4.70 -9.39
N TYR A 94 24.85 -5.88 -8.92
CA TYR A 94 25.80 -6.89 -8.48
C TYR A 94 26.68 -7.41 -9.63
N GLU A 95 26.10 -7.71 -10.80
CA GLU A 95 26.87 -8.16 -11.96
C GLU A 95 27.90 -7.12 -12.41
N GLN A 96 27.53 -5.84 -12.39
CA GLN A 96 28.46 -4.74 -12.69
C GLN A 96 29.58 -4.65 -11.66
N ALA A 97 29.27 -4.75 -10.36
CA ALA A 97 30.27 -4.74 -9.29
C ALA A 97 31.24 -5.93 -9.41
N LEU A 98 30.71 -7.12 -9.72
CA LEU A 98 31.51 -8.32 -9.93
C LEU A 98 32.44 -8.17 -11.14
N LYS A 99 31.92 -7.63 -12.25
CA LYS A 99 32.72 -7.36 -13.45
C LYS A 99 33.85 -6.36 -13.16
N GLN A 100 33.55 -5.27 -12.46
CA GLN A 100 34.57 -4.29 -12.05
C GLN A 100 35.64 -4.90 -11.15
N ALA A 101 35.26 -5.78 -10.23
CA ALA A 101 36.19 -6.51 -9.38
C ALA A 101 37.11 -7.45 -10.20
N GLN A 102 36.56 -8.11 -11.22
CA GLN A 102 37.32 -8.97 -12.13
C GLN A 102 38.29 -8.16 -13.00
N ASP A 103 37.80 -7.06 -13.60
CA ASP A 103 38.60 -6.18 -14.46
C ASP A 103 39.78 -5.54 -13.68
N SER A 104 39.58 -5.30 -12.38
CA SER A 104 40.63 -4.81 -11.47
C SER A 104 41.49 -5.91 -10.85
N GLY A 105 41.20 -7.19 -11.13
CA GLY A 105 41.92 -8.34 -10.55
C GLY A 105 41.76 -8.50 -9.04
N SER A 106 40.72 -7.90 -8.44
CA SER A 106 40.53 -7.88 -6.99
C SER A 106 39.49 -8.91 -6.54
N ASN A 107 39.97 -10.07 -6.10
CA ASN A 107 39.12 -11.10 -5.52
C ASN A 107 38.38 -10.63 -4.25
N THR A 108 39.00 -9.75 -3.46
CA THR A 108 38.36 -9.17 -2.28
C THR A 108 37.13 -8.35 -2.64
N GLN A 109 37.20 -7.52 -3.69
CA GLN A 109 36.05 -6.74 -4.15
C GLN A 109 34.91 -7.65 -4.66
N ALA A 110 35.25 -8.77 -5.31
CA ALA A 110 34.26 -9.77 -5.72
C ALA A 110 33.57 -10.40 -4.50
N SER A 111 34.32 -10.73 -3.44
CA SER A 111 33.75 -11.23 -2.19
C SER A 111 32.86 -10.20 -1.48
N ILE A 112 33.28 -8.92 -1.46
CA ILE A 112 32.47 -7.82 -0.90
C ILE A 112 31.16 -7.67 -1.68
N ALA A 113 31.20 -7.71 -3.02
CA ALA A 113 30.00 -7.64 -3.85
C ALA A 113 29.03 -8.81 -3.55
N GLY A 114 29.54 -10.03 -3.42
CA GLY A 114 28.73 -11.20 -3.05
C GLY A 114 28.13 -11.09 -1.66
N ALA A 115 28.92 -10.67 -0.66
CA ALA A 115 28.44 -10.46 0.70
C ALA A 115 27.34 -9.39 0.77
N ASN A 116 27.52 -8.27 0.07
CA ASN A 116 26.51 -7.22 -0.03
C ASN A 116 25.21 -7.71 -0.66
N LEU A 117 25.29 -8.55 -1.71
CA LEU A 117 24.11 -9.12 -2.34
C LEU A 117 23.32 -9.99 -1.36
N ILE A 118 24.00 -10.84 -0.58
CA ILE A 118 23.37 -11.66 0.45
C ILE A 118 22.66 -10.77 1.48
N LEU A 119 23.36 -9.76 2.02
CA LEU A 119 22.79 -8.85 3.02
C LEU A 119 21.56 -8.09 2.50
N GLN A 120 21.56 -7.67 1.24
CA GLN A 120 20.43 -6.97 0.61
C GLN A 120 19.15 -7.80 0.54
N THR A 121 19.26 -9.13 0.56
CA THR A 121 18.10 -10.03 0.54
C THR A 121 17.47 -10.23 1.89
N ILE A 122 18.22 -10.00 2.97
CA ILE A 122 17.72 -10.12 4.32
C ILE A 122 16.79 -8.94 4.62
N CYS A 123 15.60 -9.26 5.11
CA CYS A 123 14.54 -8.30 5.35
C CYS A 123 13.75 -8.67 6.62
N ASP A 124 12.80 -7.83 6.99
CA ASP A 124 11.81 -8.14 8.01
C ASP A 124 10.66 -9.02 7.45
N LYS A 125 9.69 -9.35 8.32
CA LYS A 125 8.48 -10.09 7.94
C LYS A 125 7.59 -9.36 6.91
N ALA A 126 7.75 -8.04 6.77
CA ALA A 126 7.02 -7.21 5.82
C ALA A 126 7.78 -7.01 4.50
N GLY A 127 8.96 -7.63 4.35
CA GLY A 127 9.81 -7.51 3.15
C GLY A 127 10.58 -6.21 3.08
N GLN A 128 10.65 -5.45 4.16
CA GLN A 128 11.42 -4.21 4.25
C GLN A 128 12.87 -4.51 4.65
N PRO A 129 13.83 -3.73 4.15
CA PRO A 129 15.23 -3.89 4.54
C PRO A 129 15.39 -3.68 6.05
N LEU A 130 16.24 -4.50 6.67
CA LEU A 130 16.58 -4.33 8.08
C LEU A 130 17.46 -3.08 8.28
N PRO A 131 17.38 -2.43 9.45
CA PRO A 131 18.30 -1.35 9.79
C PRO A 131 19.75 -1.85 9.81
N THR A 132 20.68 -0.98 9.42
CA THR A 132 22.11 -1.32 9.31
C THR A 132 22.73 -1.80 10.62
N GLU A 133 22.15 -1.42 11.76
CA GLU A 133 22.58 -1.83 13.11
C GLU A 133 22.28 -3.30 13.42
N GLU A 134 21.32 -3.92 12.71
CA GLU A 134 20.92 -5.31 12.91
C GLU A 134 21.63 -6.28 11.95
N LEU A 135 22.37 -5.76 10.97
CA LEU A 135 23.09 -6.55 9.98
C LEU A 135 24.60 -6.37 10.11
N PRO A 136 25.40 -7.42 9.93
CA PRO A 136 26.85 -7.26 9.82
C PRO A 136 27.20 -6.51 8.53
N THR A 137 28.36 -5.86 8.52
CA THR A 137 28.95 -5.33 7.30
C THR A 137 29.44 -6.45 6.39
N ALA A 138 29.63 -6.16 5.10
CA ALA A 138 30.19 -7.12 4.16
C ALA A 138 31.61 -7.55 4.58
N GLU A 139 32.41 -6.61 5.07
CA GLU A 139 33.77 -6.84 5.56
C GLU A 139 33.79 -7.77 6.78
N GLU A 140 32.89 -7.56 7.74
CA GLU A 140 32.76 -8.45 8.90
C GLU A 140 32.30 -9.86 8.48
N LEU A 141 31.40 -9.94 7.50
CA LEU A 141 30.89 -11.21 7.01
C LEU A 141 32.00 -12.01 6.30
N ILE A 142 32.80 -11.38 5.42
CA ILE A 142 33.90 -12.03 4.72
C ILE A 142 35.08 -12.38 5.64
N ALA A 143 35.28 -11.61 6.72
CA ALA A 143 36.32 -11.91 7.71
C ALA A 143 35.93 -13.09 8.61
N THR A 144 34.62 -13.33 8.81
CA THR A 144 34.11 -14.33 9.75
C THR A 144 33.72 -15.65 9.09
N LYS A 145 33.13 -15.61 7.89
CA LYS A 145 32.58 -16.80 7.22
C LYS A 145 33.58 -17.42 6.25
N SER A 146 33.50 -18.75 6.10
CA SER A 146 34.32 -19.46 5.12
C SER A 146 33.90 -19.09 3.70
N THR A 147 34.85 -19.12 2.76
CA THR A 147 34.58 -18.91 1.33
C THR A 147 33.51 -19.85 0.81
N GLN A 148 33.50 -21.10 1.26
CA GLN A 148 32.50 -22.09 0.87
C GLN A 148 31.09 -21.66 1.30
N SER A 149 30.93 -21.26 2.57
CA SER A 149 29.63 -20.80 3.11
C SER A 149 29.12 -19.57 2.36
N LEU A 150 30.00 -18.64 2.00
CA LEU A 150 29.63 -17.46 1.21
C LEU A 150 29.15 -17.84 -0.19
N ILE A 151 29.85 -18.74 -0.88
CA ILE A 151 29.48 -19.20 -2.23
C ILE A 151 28.12 -19.91 -2.19
N GLU A 152 27.87 -20.76 -1.19
CA GLU A 152 26.60 -21.46 -1.02
C GLU A 152 25.44 -20.49 -0.77
N ALA A 153 25.61 -19.56 0.17
CA ALA A 153 24.61 -18.54 0.47
C ALA A 153 24.30 -17.66 -0.75
N LEU A 154 25.34 -17.25 -1.50
CA LEU A 154 25.19 -16.44 -2.70
C LEU A 154 24.42 -17.17 -3.80
N LYS A 155 24.78 -18.43 -4.08
CA LYS A 155 24.07 -19.28 -5.05
C LYS A 155 22.60 -19.43 -4.67
N PHE A 156 22.34 -19.69 -3.40
CA PHE A 156 20.99 -19.83 -2.89
C PHE A 156 20.17 -18.55 -3.10
N VAL A 157 20.72 -17.40 -2.73
CA VAL A 157 20.09 -16.08 -2.90
C VAL A 157 19.78 -15.77 -4.37
N GLN A 158 20.70 -16.09 -5.27
CA GLN A 158 20.52 -15.92 -6.72
C GLN A 158 19.40 -16.84 -7.25
N GLN A 159 19.38 -18.11 -6.84
CA GLN A 159 18.34 -19.07 -7.21
C GLN A 159 16.96 -18.67 -6.67
N PHE A 160 16.91 -18.21 -5.42
CA PHE A 160 15.70 -17.73 -4.76
C PHE A 160 15.10 -16.51 -5.48
N SER A 161 15.96 -15.59 -5.94
CA SER A 161 15.54 -14.37 -6.65
C SER A 161 15.09 -14.64 -8.08
N CYS A 162 15.80 -15.50 -8.81
CA CYS A 162 15.49 -15.82 -10.22
C CYS A 162 14.37 -16.85 -10.41
N GLY A 163 13.78 -17.37 -9.33
CA GLY A 163 12.62 -18.27 -9.38
C GLY A 163 12.95 -19.74 -9.70
N SER A 164 14.22 -20.12 -9.68
CA SER A 164 14.62 -21.53 -9.87
C SER A 164 14.92 -22.18 -8.52
N LEU A 165 13.85 -22.45 -7.76
CA LEU A 165 13.84 -23.52 -6.77
C LEU A 165 13.09 -24.72 -7.36
N ASP A 166 13.54 -25.17 -8.54
CA ASP A 166 13.04 -26.39 -9.16
C ASP A 166 13.48 -27.58 -8.27
N GLY A 167 12.60 -28.02 -7.35
CA GLY A 167 12.67 -29.36 -6.76
C GLY A 167 13.06 -29.55 -5.28
N ALA A 168 12.93 -28.58 -4.37
CA ALA A 168 13.26 -28.79 -2.94
C ALA A 168 12.09 -28.61 -1.94
N LYS A 169 10.84 -28.87 -2.35
CA LYS A 169 9.78 -29.29 -1.43
C LYS A 169 9.44 -30.76 -1.66
N LYS A 170 10.29 -31.65 -1.11
CA LYS A 170 9.94 -33.05 -0.81
C LYS A 170 10.25 -33.32 0.66
N ASN A 171 9.31 -32.98 1.53
CA ASN A 171 8.86 -33.70 2.73
C ASN A 171 8.01 -32.79 3.59
#